data_AF-A0A924TGC3-F1
#
_entry.id   AF-A0A924TGC3-F1
#
_cell.length_a   1.000
_cell.length_b   1.000
_cell.length_c   1.000
_cell.angle_alpha   90.00
_cell.angle_beta   90.00
_cell.angle_gamma   90.00
#
_symmetry.space_group_name_H-M   'P 1'
#
loop_
_entity.id
_entity.type
_entity.pdbx_description
1 polymer ?
#
loop_
_entity_poly.entity_id
_entity_poly.type
_entity_poly.pdbx_seq_one_letter_code
_entity_poly.pdbx_strand_id
1 'polypeptide(L)'
;AACVVNATGVWVDAVRNMDVAPGAPPKRPMVAPSQGVHLVVDAHFLQTDHAMLIPKTADGRVLFAVPWMGKVILGTTDTPRHDLAAEPAPFHDEVEFILTEAGRYLSQAPTRADVRSVWVGLRPLVKPPEDDGGNTKALSREHTVLVDKSGLVTVTGGKWTTYRAMAEDVLTQCFASGLLAAKPGGMTEHLPLAGSPEKGAAVMSLTRSPGESMYGSDAPALRALPGADRWLWKAAGGGLTEAMVRFAVRSEMARSVEDVLARRSRLLFLDARVAASLADEVATLLAQEMADGFDARASAESFRLLAASYLVLP
;
A
#
# COMPACT_ATOMS: atom_id res chain seq x y z
N ALA A 1 -15.11 13.55 20.62
CA ALA A 1 -14.27 14.35 19.69
C ALA A 1 -15.09 15.56 19.22
N ALA A 2 -14.46 16.70 18.90
CA ALA A 2 -15.16 17.90 18.43
C ALA A 2 -15.53 17.84 16.92
N CYS A 3 -14.76 17.09 16.14
CA CYS A 3 -15.00 16.83 14.72
C CYS A 3 -14.66 15.37 14.43
N VAL A 4 -15.42 14.73 13.52
CA VAL A 4 -15.20 13.34 13.09
C VAL A 4 -14.94 13.35 11.58
N VAL A 5 -13.78 12.81 11.18
CA VAL A 5 -13.37 12.69 9.77
C VAL A 5 -13.38 11.22 9.35
N ASN A 6 -14.18 10.90 8.35
CA ASN A 6 -14.21 9.62 7.66
C ASN A 6 -13.23 9.66 6.46
N ALA A 7 -12.09 8.99 6.60
CA ALA A 7 -11.06 8.83 5.58
C ALA A 7 -10.80 7.35 5.27
N THR A 8 -11.87 6.54 5.18
CA THR A 8 -11.79 5.07 5.08
C THR A 8 -11.69 4.54 3.63
N GLY A 9 -11.19 5.36 2.70
CA GLY A 9 -10.89 4.93 1.33
C GLY A 9 -12.08 4.30 0.59
N VAL A 10 -11.95 3.05 0.15
CA VAL A 10 -13.01 2.30 -0.55
C VAL A 10 -14.18 1.92 0.36
N TRP A 11 -13.98 1.95 1.69
CA TRP A 11 -15.00 1.63 2.69
C TRP A 11 -15.80 2.87 3.15
N VAL A 12 -15.59 4.02 2.51
CA VAL A 12 -16.18 5.30 2.90
C VAL A 12 -17.71 5.24 3.07
N ASP A 13 -18.40 4.52 2.18
CA ASP A 13 -19.86 4.40 2.21
C ASP A 13 -20.37 3.59 3.41
N ALA A 14 -19.59 2.63 3.92
CA ALA A 14 -19.97 1.86 5.10
C ALA A 14 -20.05 2.76 6.35
N VAL A 15 -19.08 3.65 6.52
CA VAL A 15 -19.07 4.62 7.63
C VAL A 15 -20.14 5.70 7.43
N ARG A 16 -20.35 6.17 6.20
CA ARG A 16 -21.42 7.14 5.88
C ARG A 16 -22.81 6.60 6.21
N ASN A 17 -23.02 5.30 6.04
CA ASN A 17 -24.28 4.62 6.37
C ASN A 17 -24.51 4.43 7.87
N MET A 18 -23.50 4.64 8.72
CA MET A 18 -23.70 4.73 10.17
C MET A 18 -24.31 6.08 10.58
N ASP A 19 -24.17 7.10 9.73
CA ASP A 19 -24.69 8.46 9.91
C ASP A 19 -26.02 8.65 9.15
N VAL A 20 -26.93 7.70 9.30
CA VAL A 20 -28.31 7.80 8.79
C VAL A 20 -29.29 7.72 9.95
N ALA A 21 -30.43 8.40 9.83
CA ALA A 21 -31.47 8.29 10.84
C ALA A 21 -31.99 6.84 10.95
N PRO A 22 -32.36 6.36 12.15
CA PRO A 22 -32.95 5.02 12.31
C PRO A 22 -34.13 4.82 11.35
N GLY A 23 -34.08 3.74 10.55
CA GLY A 23 -35.11 3.41 9.57
C GLY A 23 -35.03 4.15 8.22
N ALA A 24 -34.09 5.09 8.04
CA ALA A 24 -33.83 5.70 6.74
C ALA A 24 -33.07 4.74 5.81
N PRO A 25 -33.25 4.86 4.47
CA PRO A 25 -32.46 4.08 3.52
C PRO A 25 -30.96 4.45 3.59
N PRO A 26 -30.07 3.56 3.15
CA PRO A 26 -28.64 3.88 3.06
C PRO A 26 -28.40 5.07 2.13
N LYS A 27 -27.32 5.81 2.37
CA LYS A 27 -26.91 6.92 1.51
C LYS A 27 -26.53 6.38 0.13
N ARG A 28 -26.76 7.19 -0.92
CA ARG A 28 -26.30 6.84 -2.28
C ARG A 28 -24.78 6.60 -2.26
N PRO A 29 -24.30 5.50 -2.85
CA PRO A 29 -22.87 5.21 -2.91
C PRO A 29 -22.10 6.35 -3.58
N MET A 30 -21.05 6.81 -2.93
CA MET A 30 -20.17 7.85 -3.48
C MET A 30 -19.00 7.25 -4.25
N VAL A 31 -18.65 5.98 -4.00
CA VAL A 31 -17.52 5.33 -4.66
C VAL A 31 -17.93 4.14 -5.53
N ALA A 32 -17.18 3.94 -6.61
CA ALA A 32 -17.15 2.74 -7.44
C ALA A 32 -15.77 2.08 -7.33
N PRO A 33 -15.62 0.98 -6.59
CA PRO A 33 -14.34 0.30 -6.48
C PRO A 33 -13.86 -0.21 -7.84
N SER A 34 -12.57 -0.06 -8.11
CA SER A 34 -11.89 -0.71 -9.22
C SER A 34 -10.60 -1.34 -8.74
N GLN A 35 -10.32 -2.58 -9.14
CA GLN A 35 -9.08 -3.25 -8.77
C GLN A 35 -7.96 -2.98 -9.76
N GLY A 36 -6.74 -2.97 -9.22
CA GLY A 36 -5.51 -2.97 -10.00
C GLY A 36 -4.56 -4.03 -9.50
N VAL A 37 -4.08 -4.84 -10.45
CA VAL A 37 -3.15 -5.92 -10.21
C VAL A 37 -1.73 -5.47 -10.53
N HIS A 38 -0.77 -5.97 -9.77
CA HIS A 38 0.64 -5.95 -10.14
C HIS A 38 1.27 -7.31 -9.91
N LEU A 39 2.19 -7.67 -10.81
CA LEU A 39 3.02 -8.87 -10.70
C LEU A 39 4.45 -8.46 -10.38
N VAL A 40 5.14 -9.25 -9.57
CA VAL A 40 6.54 -9.02 -9.23
C VAL A 40 7.39 -10.17 -9.75
N VAL A 41 8.44 -9.83 -10.49
CA VAL A 41 9.41 -10.78 -11.06
C VAL A 41 10.84 -10.38 -10.68
N ASP A 42 11.81 -11.25 -10.94
CA ASP A 42 13.21 -10.98 -10.62
C ASP A 42 13.82 -9.85 -11.46
N ALA A 43 14.80 -9.14 -10.92
CA ALA A 43 15.44 -7.98 -11.56
C ALA A 43 15.99 -8.24 -12.97
N HIS A 44 16.40 -9.48 -13.28
CA HIS A 44 17.02 -9.81 -14.57
C HIS A 44 16.08 -9.66 -15.78
N PHE A 45 14.75 -9.60 -15.55
CA PHE A 45 13.78 -9.34 -16.62
C PHE A 45 13.85 -7.90 -17.16
N LEU A 46 14.30 -6.94 -16.34
CA LEU A 46 14.48 -5.54 -16.72
C LEU A 46 15.90 -5.08 -16.35
N GLN A 47 16.83 -5.18 -17.30
CA GLN A 47 18.26 -4.91 -17.09
C GLN A 47 18.59 -3.40 -17.08
N THR A 48 17.85 -2.61 -16.30
CA THR A 48 18.05 -1.16 -16.15
C THR A 48 17.53 -0.70 -14.79
N ASP A 49 18.09 0.39 -14.26
CA ASP A 49 17.58 1.07 -13.06
C ASP A 49 16.46 2.08 -13.37
N HIS A 50 16.10 2.25 -14.64
CA HIS A 50 15.03 3.16 -15.07
C HIS A 50 13.69 2.44 -15.21
N ALA A 51 12.62 3.09 -14.71
CA ALA A 51 11.26 2.64 -14.97
C ALA A 51 10.90 2.80 -16.45
N MET A 52 10.24 1.80 -17.01
CA MET A 52 9.72 1.81 -18.36
C MET A 52 8.22 2.06 -18.34
N LEU A 53 7.78 3.07 -19.10
CA LEU A 53 6.38 3.34 -19.40
C LEU A 53 6.07 2.77 -20.79
N ILE A 54 5.07 1.90 -20.87
CA ILE A 54 4.46 1.44 -22.11
C ILE A 54 3.17 2.25 -22.29
N PRO A 55 3.19 3.34 -23.08
CA PRO A 55 2.13 4.34 -23.09
C PRO A 55 0.86 3.88 -23.81
N LYS A 56 0.96 2.82 -24.62
CA LYS A 56 -0.17 2.25 -25.36
C LYS A 56 0.04 0.75 -25.55
N THR A 57 -0.61 -0.04 -24.71
CA THR A 57 -0.75 -1.50 -24.89
C THR A 57 -1.70 -1.79 -26.05
N ALA A 58 -1.82 -3.07 -26.44
CA ALA A 58 -2.70 -3.49 -27.53
C ALA A 58 -4.17 -3.01 -27.38
N ASP A 59 -4.64 -2.84 -26.14
CA ASP A 59 -6.00 -2.38 -25.81
C ASP A 59 -6.09 -0.91 -25.36
N GLY A 60 -5.00 -0.14 -25.54
CA GLY A 60 -4.95 1.30 -25.26
C GLY A 60 -4.76 1.67 -23.79
N ARG A 61 -4.45 0.72 -22.91
CA ARG A 61 -4.03 0.98 -21.52
C ARG A 61 -2.55 1.38 -21.44
N VAL A 62 -2.16 1.80 -20.23
CA VAL A 62 -0.79 2.09 -19.85
C VAL A 62 -0.28 0.96 -18.96
N LEU A 63 0.93 0.48 -19.23
CA LEU A 63 1.64 -0.48 -18.39
C LEU A 63 3.00 0.10 -17.99
N PHE A 64 3.47 -0.25 -16.81
CA PHE A 64 4.76 0.09 -16.26
C PHE A 64 5.55 -1.19 -15.96
N ALA A 65 6.85 -1.12 -16.20
CA ALA A 65 7.82 -2.03 -15.61
C ALA A 65 8.77 -1.19 -14.75
N VAL A 66 8.74 -1.40 -13.43
CA VAL A 66 9.43 -0.54 -12.46
C VAL A 66 10.47 -1.37 -11.70
N PRO A 67 11.78 -1.11 -11.87
CA PRO A 67 12.80 -1.65 -10.99
C PRO A 67 12.54 -1.18 -9.56
N TRP A 68 12.31 -2.12 -8.65
CA TRP A 68 11.94 -1.82 -7.28
C TRP A 68 12.46 -2.89 -6.33
N MET A 69 13.31 -2.46 -5.40
CA MET A 69 13.77 -3.23 -4.25
C MET A 69 14.40 -4.59 -4.62
N GLY A 70 15.25 -4.60 -5.64
CA GLY A 70 15.91 -5.82 -6.15
C GLY A 70 15.01 -6.70 -7.03
N LYS A 71 13.83 -6.21 -7.42
CA LYS A 71 12.82 -6.88 -8.25
C LYS A 71 12.31 -5.94 -9.34
N VAL A 72 11.36 -6.41 -10.15
CA VAL A 72 10.61 -5.60 -11.12
C VAL A 72 9.12 -5.73 -10.83
N ILE A 73 8.44 -4.60 -10.64
CA ILE A 73 6.98 -4.55 -10.60
C ILE A 73 6.46 -4.35 -12.03
N LEU A 74 5.54 -5.22 -12.45
CA LEU A 74 4.81 -5.14 -13.71
C LEU A 74 3.35 -4.82 -13.43
N GLY A 75 2.81 -3.75 -14.02
CA GLY A 75 1.42 -3.36 -13.79
C GLY A 75 1.07 -1.97 -14.35
N THR A 76 -0.19 -1.53 -14.32
CA THR A 76 -1.31 -2.14 -13.60
C THR A 76 -2.54 -2.31 -14.49
N THR A 77 -3.56 -2.93 -13.94
CA THR A 77 -4.90 -3.05 -14.51
C THR A 77 -5.90 -2.08 -13.88
N ASP A 78 -7.08 -2.00 -14.47
CA ASP A 78 -8.20 -1.18 -14.01
C ASP A 78 -9.50 -1.94 -14.33
N THR A 79 -9.94 -2.77 -13.39
CA THR A 79 -11.10 -3.66 -13.56
C THR A 79 -12.17 -3.33 -12.50
N PRO A 80 -13.40 -2.96 -12.91
CA PRO A 80 -14.48 -2.67 -11.98
C PRO A 80 -14.72 -3.80 -10.97
N ARG A 81 -15.05 -3.43 -9.73
CA ARG A 81 -15.44 -4.35 -8.67
C ARG A 81 -16.79 -3.95 -8.10
N HIS A 82 -17.57 -4.97 -7.74
CA HIS A 82 -18.90 -4.81 -7.12
C HIS A 82 -18.91 -5.23 -5.64
N ASP A 83 -17.78 -5.69 -5.14
CA ASP A 83 -17.52 -6.07 -3.76
C ASP A 83 -16.32 -5.29 -3.19
N LEU A 84 -16.12 -5.43 -1.88
CA LEU A 84 -15.05 -4.79 -1.13
C LEU A 84 -14.25 -5.84 -0.36
N ALA A 85 -13.77 -6.86 -1.07
CA ALA A 85 -12.89 -7.87 -0.49
C ALA A 85 -11.66 -7.19 0.14
N ALA A 86 -11.34 -7.55 1.39
CA ALA A 86 -10.15 -7.03 2.07
C ALA A 86 -8.86 -7.46 1.35
N GLU A 87 -8.84 -8.71 0.87
CA GLU A 87 -7.76 -9.31 0.08
C GLU A 87 -8.32 -9.76 -1.29
N PRO A 88 -8.47 -8.85 -2.26
CA PRO A 88 -9.00 -9.19 -3.58
C PRO A 88 -8.00 -10.05 -4.37
N ALA A 89 -8.52 -11.03 -5.12
CA ALA A 89 -7.73 -11.85 -6.01
C ALA A 89 -7.63 -11.23 -7.43
N PRO A 90 -6.52 -11.43 -8.15
CA PRO A 90 -6.42 -11.01 -9.55
C PRO A 90 -7.37 -11.85 -10.42
N PHE A 91 -7.78 -11.33 -11.57
CA PHE A 91 -8.47 -12.11 -12.59
C PHE A 91 -7.50 -12.69 -13.62
N HIS A 92 -7.91 -13.78 -14.28
CA HIS A 92 -7.11 -14.46 -15.32
C HIS A 92 -6.64 -13.50 -16.41
N ASP A 93 -7.58 -12.73 -16.99
CA ASP A 93 -7.30 -11.79 -18.07
C ASP A 93 -6.35 -10.66 -17.65
N GLU A 94 -6.32 -10.29 -16.37
CA GLU A 94 -5.41 -9.27 -15.86
C GLU A 94 -3.97 -9.77 -15.78
N VAL A 95 -3.79 -11.02 -15.32
CA VAL A 95 -2.48 -11.67 -15.26
C VAL A 95 -1.94 -11.88 -16.68
N GLU A 96 -2.76 -12.44 -17.57
CA GLU A 96 -2.39 -12.67 -18.97
C GLU A 96 -2.05 -11.37 -19.71
N PHE A 97 -2.83 -10.31 -19.48
CA PHE A 97 -2.54 -8.99 -20.02
C PHE A 97 -1.18 -8.47 -19.58
N ILE A 98 -0.89 -8.49 -18.27
CA ILE A 98 0.38 -7.97 -17.74
C ILE A 98 1.56 -8.76 -18.32
N LEU A 99 1.52 -10.10 -18.29
CA LEU A 99 2.62 -10.94 -18.77
C LEU A 99 2.83 -10.78 -20.29
N THR A 100 1.74 -10.78 -21.06
CA THR A 100 1.80 -10.65 -22.52
C THR A 100 2.35 -9.29 -22.95
N GLU A 101 1.83 -8.20 -22.37
CA GLU A 101 2.25 -6.85 -22.75
C GLU A 101 3.68 -6.55 -22.25
N ALA A 102 4.03 -6.96 -21.03
CA ALA A 102 5.39 -6.78 -20.51
C ALA A 102 6.41 -7.59 -21.33
N GLY A 103 6.09 -8.84 -21.67
CA GLY A 103 7.00 -9.74 -22.39
C GLY A 103 7.41 -9.27 -23.79
N ARG A 104 6.71 -8.29 -24.38
CA ARG A 104 7.09 -7.66 -25.65
C ARG A 104 8.26 -6.68 -25.53
N TYR A 105 8.51 -6.16 -24.33
CA TYR A 105 9.47 -5.07 -24.11
C TYR A 105 10.60 -5.44 -23.14
N LEU A 106 10.39 -6.45 -22.29
CA LEU A 106 11.41 -6.94 -21.36
C LEU A 106 12.52 -7.73 -22.07
N SER A 107 13.69 -7.84 -21.44
CA SER A 107 14.84 -8.58 -21.98
C SER A 107 14.52 -10.06 -22.21
N GLN A 108 13.63 -10.61 -21.39
CA GLN A 108 13.05 -11.94 -21.52
C GLN A 108 11.56 -11.83 -21.20
N ALA A 109 10.71 -12.60 -21.87
CA ALA A 109 9.29 -12.67 -21.54
C ALA A 109 9.09 -13.49 -20.25
N PRO A 110 8.56 -12.90 -19.16
CA PRO A 110 8.26 -13.64 -17.95
C PRO A 110 7.03 -14.54 -18.15
N THR A 111 7.03 -15.68 -17.47
CA THR A 111 5.92 -16.62 -17.40
C THR A 111 5.28 -16.58 -16.02
N ARG A 112 4.13 -17.26 -15.85
CA ARG A 112 3.48 -17.43 -14.55
C ARG A 112 4.40 -18.04 -13.48
N ALA A 113 5.34 -18.90 -13.88
CA ALA A 113 6.28 -19.54 -12.96
C ALA A 113 7.33 -18.55 -12.39
N ASP A 114 7.56 -17.44 -13.09
CA ASP A 114 8.53 -16.41 -12.72
C ASP A 114 7.97 -15.40 -11.71
N VAL A 115 6.65 -15.43 -11.47
CA VAL A 115 5.98 -14.53 -10.51
C VAL A 115 6.39 -14.90 -9.08
N ARG A 116 7.00 -13.93 -8.40
CA ARG A 116 7.44 -14.01 -7.00
C ARG A 116 6.37 -13.53 -6.03
N SER A 117 5.51 -12.61 -6.49
CA SER A 117 4.33 -12.14 -5.77
C SER A 117 3.34 -11.54 -6.77
N VAL A 118 2.04 -11.70 -6.48
CA VAL A 118 0.96 -10.90 -7.05
C VAL A 118 0.23 -10.16 -5.93
N TRP A 119 -0.12 -8.90 -6.16
CA TRP A 119 -0.92 -8.13 -5.22
C TRP A 119 -1.92 -7.24 -5.95
N VAL A 120 -3.06 -7.03 -5.28
CA VAL A 120 -4.23 -6.36 -5.83
C VAL A 120 -4.72 -5.32 -4.86
N GLY A 121 -5.00 -4.12 -5.36
CA GLY A 121 -5.56 -3.03 -4.56
C GLY A 121 -6.86 -2.51 -5.15
N LEU A 122 -7.77 -2.07 -4.28
CA LEU A 122 -9.02 -1.39 -4.68
C LEU A 122 -8.82 0.13 -4.68
N ARG A 123 -9.33 0.78 -5.73
CA ARG A 123 -9.30 2.24 -5.90
C ARG A 123 -10.67 2.83 -5.59
N PRO A 124 -10.77 3.87 -4.74
CA PRO A 124 -12.04 4.53 -4.44
C PRO A 124 -12.39 5.56 -5.52
N LEU A 125 -12.90 5.12 -6.67
CA LEU A 125 -13.26 6.05 -7.76
C LEU A 125 -14.55 6.81 -7.40
N VAL A 126 -14.54 8.14 -7.47
CA VAL A 126 -15.69 8.95 -7.09
C VAL A 126 -16.74 8.94 -8.20
N LYS A 127 -17.99 8.62 -7.85
CA LYS A 127 -19.13 8.71 -8.77
C LYS A 127 -19.60 10.16 -8.89
N PRO A 128 -19.80 10.69 -10.11
CA PRO A 128 -20.60 11.89 -10.30
C PRO A 128 -21.98 11.71 -9.67
N PRO A 129 -22.59 12.78 -9.11
CA PRO A 129 -23.93 12.71 -8.51
C PRO A 129 -25.05 12.25 -9.47
N GLU A 130 -24.81 12.18 -10.77
CA GLU A 130 -25.80 11.85 -11.80
C GLU A 130 -25.49 10.58 -12.61
N ASP A 131 -24.43 9.81 -12.27
CA ASP A 131 -24.00 8.65 -13.06
C ASP A 131 -24.34 7.31 -12.38
N ASP A 132 -25.04 6.45 -13.11
CA ASP A 132 -25.47 5.11 -12.67
C ASP A 132 -24.44 3.99 -12.99
N GLY A 133 -23.19 4.35 -13.33
CA GLY A 133 -22.02 3.51 -13.04
C GLY A 133 -21.60 2.51 -14.12
N GLY A 134 -21.85 2.80 -15.39
CA GLY A 134 -21.49 1.91 -16.50
C GLY A 134 -20.03 1.97 -16.98
N ASN A 135 -19.28 3.04 -16.69
CA ASN A 135 -17.93 3.22 -17.26
C ASN A 135 -16.94 3.84 -16.24
N THR A 136 -16.25 2.99 -15.47
CA THR A 136 -15.28 3.42 -14.45
C THR A 136 -14.06 4.14 -15.02
N LYS A 137 -13.71 3.94 -16.30
CA LYS A 137 -12.57 4.60 -16.95
C LYS A 137 -12.74 6.12 -17.05
N ALA A 138 -13.98 6.61 -17.03
CA ALA A 138 -14.32 8.04 -17.10
C ALA A 138 -14.57 8.68 -15.72
N LEU A 139 -14.53 7.89 -14.63
CA LEU A 139 -14.78 8.42 -13.28
C LEU A 139 -13.60 9.27 -12.79
N SER A 140 -13.93 10.34 -12.05
CA SER A 140 -12.94 11.28 -11.53
C SER A 140 -12.00 10.60 -10.53
N ARG A 141 -10.71 10.88 -10.69
CA ARG A 141 -9.64 10.50 -9.75
C ARG A 141 -9.26 11.63 -8.79
N GLU A 142 -9.95 12.76 -8.86
CA GLU A 142 -9.79 13.84 -7.90
C GLU A 142 -10.48 13.48 -6.59
N HIS A 143 -10.03 14.07 -5.49
CA HIS A 143 -10.65 13.83 -4.20
C HIS A 143 -11.95 14.62 -4.06
N THR A 144 -12.80 14.18 -3.15
CA THR A 144 -14.02 14.88 -2.77
C THR A 144 -14.08 14.97 -1.26
N VAL A 145 -14.42 16.16 -0.75
CA VAL A 145 -14.67 16.41 0.66
C VAL A 145 -16.12 16.83 0.83
N LEU A 146 -16.86 16.14 1.70
CA LEU A 146 -18.26 16.45 2.02
C LEU A 146 -18.40 16.65 3.53
N VAL A 147 -19.27 17.58 3.92
CA VAL A 147 -19.67 17.77 5.32
C VAL A 147 -21.17 17.55 5.42
N ASP A 148 -21.57 16.48 6.10
CA ASP A 148 -22.99 16.16 6.32
C ASP A 148 -23.59 17.05 7.42
N LYS A 149 -24.92 17.14 7.47
CA LYS A 149 -25.65 17.94 8.49
C LYS A 149 -25.36 17.51 9.93
N SER A 150 -24.97 16.26 10.12
CA SER A 150 -24.51 15.70 11.40
C SER A 150 -23.16 16.27 11.87
N GLY A 151 -22.41 16.93 10.98
CA GLY A 151 -21.02 17.33 11.20
C GLY A 151 -20.01 16.26 10.82
N LEU A 152 -20.43 15.12 10.24
CA LEU A 152 -19.51 14.13 9.70
C LEU A 152 -18.79 14.69 8.46
N VAL A 153 -17.47 14.79 8.54
CA VAL A 153 -16.62 15.17 7.40
C VAL A 153 -16.16 13.90 6.70
N THR A 154 -16.37 13.79 5.40
CA THR A 154 -15.96 12.62 4.62
C THR A 154 -14.99 13.04 3.52
N VAL A 155 -13.87 12.32 3.40
CA VAL A 155 -12.92 12.46 2.29
C VAL A 155 -12.72 11.12 1.59
N THR A 156 -12.81 11.12 0.26
CA THR A 156 -12.49 9.94 -0.56
C THR A 156 -11.99 10.36 -1.95
N GLY A 157 -11.61 9.38 -2.77
CA GLY A 157 -10.95 9.62 -4.04
C GLY A 157 -9.52 10.11 -3.86
N GLY A 158 -9.05 10.89 -4.83
CA GLY A 158 -7.69 11.44 -4.82
C GLY A 158 -6.61 10.41 -5.11
N LYS A 159 -5.36 10.85 -4.92
CA LYS A 159 -4.15 10.07 -5.21
C LYS A 159 -3.21 10.12 -4.02
N TRP A 160 -2.38 9.09 -3.90
CA TRP A 160 -1.28 9.11 -2.93
C TRP A 160 -0.38 10.34 -3.10
N THR A 161 -0.11 10.76 -4.34
CA THR A 161 0.74 11.93 -4.63
C THR A 161 0.15 13.26 -4.15
N THR A 162 -1.16 13.33 -3.90
CA THR A 162 -1.85 14.56 -3.50
C THR A 162 -2.29 14.54 -2.02
N TYR A 163 -1.93 13.50 -1.25
CA TYR A 163 -2.45 13.28 0.10
C TYR A 163 -2.30 14.50 1.04
N ARG A 164 -1.17 15.22 0.96
CA ARG A 164 -0.88 16.39 1.79
C ARG A 164 -1.86 17.54 1.48
N ALA A 165 -2.00 17.88 0.20
CA ALA A 165 -2.92 18.92 -0.25
C ALA A 165 -4.39 18.54 0.04
N MET A 166 -4.74 17.26 -0.10
CA MET A 166 -6.05 16.73 0.30
C MET A 166 -6.31 16.93 1.79
N ALA A 167 -5.32 16.69 2.65
CA ALA A 167 -5.47 16.90 4.09
C ALA A 167 -5.68 18.39 4.44
N GLU A 168 -5.03 19.32 3.72
CA GLU A 168 -5.26 20.75 3.89
C GLU A 168 -6.66 21.19 3.45
N ASP A 169 -7.19 20.62 2.37
CA ASP A 169 -8.58 20.86 1.94
C ASP A 169 -9.58 20.33 2.99
N VAL A 170 -9.37 19.13 3.53
CA VAL A 170 -10.20 18.60 4.63
C VAL A 170 -10.23 19.54 5.84
N LEU A 171 -9.07 20.05 6.27
CA LEU A 171 -9.02 21.02 7.37
C LEU A 171 -9.73 22.33 7.02
N THR A 172 -9.57 22.80 5.79
CA THR A 172 -10.25 24.00 5.28
C THR A 172 -11.77 23.84 5.36
N GLN A 173 -12.31 22.69 4.95
CA GLN A 173 -13.75 22.40 5.07
C GLN A 173 -14.21 22.30 6.52
N CYS A 174 -13.39 21.73 7.41
CA CYS A 174 -13.69 21.70 8.85
C CYS A 174 -13.79 23.11 9.44
N PHE A 175 -12.90 24.02 9.05
CA PHE A 175 -12.91 25.42 9.50
C PHE A 175 -14.11 26.19 8.93
N ALA A 176 -14.35 26.08 7.62
CA ALA A 176 -15.45 26.75 6.94
C ALA A 176 -16.83 26.31 7.49
N SER A 177 -16.94 25.06 7.92
CA SER A 177 -18.17 24.49 8.51
C SER A 177 -18.31 24.77 10.01
N GLY A 178 -17.35 25.49 10.63
CA GLY A 178 -17.37 25.80 12.06
C GLY A 178 -17.15 24.60 12.98
N LEU A 179 -16.74 23.44 12.45
CA LEU A 179 -16.48 22.22 13.23
C LEU A 179 -15.17 22.30 14.01
N LEU A 180 -14.23 23.11 13.52
CA LEU A 180 -12.95 23.40 14.16
C LEU A 180 -12.66 24.90 14.08
N ALA A 181 -11.96 25.42 15.10
CA ALA A 181 -11.45 26.78 15.05
C ALA A 181 -10.37 26.92 13.95
N ALA A 182 -10.50 27.94 13.11
CA ALA A 182 -9.58 28.21 12.02
C ALA A 182 -8.14 28.42 12.53
N LYS A 183 -7.17 27.89 11.78
CA LYS A 183 -5.73 28.04 12.03
C LYS A 183 -4.99 28.35 10.73
N PRO A 184 -3.81 29.01 10.79
CA PRO A 184 -2.95 29.16 9.61
C PRO A 184 -2.57 27.80 9.01
N GLY A 185 -2.63 27.69 7.69
CA GLY A 185 -2.21 26.51 6.92
C GLY A 185 -0.76 26.58 6.43
N GLY A 186 -0.36 25.65 5.56
CA GLY A 186 0.91 25.68 4.82
C GLY A 186 2.14 25.15 5.56
N MET A 187 2.08 25.00 6.89
CA MET A 187 3.20 24.41 7.66
C MET A 187 3.61 23.02 7.16
N THR A 188 2.66 22.24 6.62
CA THR A 188 2.91 20.88 6.16
C THR A 188 3.76 20.79 4.88
N GLU A 189 3.88 21.88 4.12
CA GLU A 189 4.65 21.91 2.87
C GLU A 189 6.16 21.77 3.12
N HIS A 190 6.63 22.22 4.28
CA HIS A 190 8.03 22.22 4.66
C HIS A 190 8.33 21.34 5.87
N LEU A 191 7.33 20.62 6.39
CA LEU A 191 7.50 19.74 7.54
C LEU A 191 8.14 18.41 7.12
N PRO A 192 9.37 18.09 7.56
CA PRO A 192 9.95 16.78 7.31
C PRO A 192 9.17 15.69 8.06
N LEU A 193 8.97 14.55 7.41
CA LEU A 193 8.37 13.38 8.06
C LEU A 193 9.38 12.69 8.97
N ALA A 194 8.91 11.88 9.91
CA ALA A 194 9.76 11.03 10.74
C ALA A 194 10.67 10.16 9.86
N GLY A 195 11.92 9.96 10.29
CA GLY A 195 12.94 9.25 9.52
C GLY A 195 13.50 10.02 8.31
N SER A 196 13.05 11.25 8.02
CA SER A 196 13.64 12.06 6.93
C SER A 196 15.14 12.23 7.16
N PRO A 197 15.99 11.94 6.16
CA PRO A 197 17.41 12.11 6.31
C PRO A 197 17.78 13.60 6.35
N GLU A 198 18.95 13.90 6.92
CA GLU A 198 19.47 15.27 6.90
C GLU A 198 19.66 15.79 5.46
N LYS A 199 19.57 17.10 5.31
CA LYS A 199 19.75 17.75 4.00
C LYS A 199 21.14 17.45 3.46
N GLY A 200 21.22 16.80 2.30
CA GLY A 200 22.47 16.42 1.64
C GLY A 200 22.96 15.00 1.97
N ALA A 201 22.23 14.24 2.78
CA ALA A 201 22.49 12.83 2.95
C ALA A 201 22.36 12.07 1.62
N ALA A 202 23.20 11.05 1.44
CA ALA A 202 23.14 10.21 0.25
C ALA A 202 21.79 9.48 0.17
N VAL A 203 21.06 9.71 -0.92
CA VAL A 203 19.81 8.99 -1.21
C VAL A 203 20.18 7.66 -1.86
N MET A 204 19.81 6.56 -1.23
CA MET A 204 20.00 5.24 -1.81
C MET A 204 18.94 4.94 -2.87
N SER A 205 19.37 4.34 -3.99
CA SER A 205 18.46 3.91 -5.05
C SER A 205 17.43 2.92 -4.51
N LEU A 206 16.16 3.16 -4.84
CA LEU A 206 15.06 2.23 -4.57
C LEU A 206 15.16 0.94 -5.39
N THR A 207 16.10 0.84 -6.34
CA THR A 207 16.34 -0.41 -7.10
C THR A 207 17.14 -1.44 -6.30
N ARG A 208 17.81 -1.03 -5.21
CA ARG A 208 18.51 -1.93 -4.29
C ARG A 208 17.54 -2.67 -3.38
N SER A 209 17.90 -3.90 -3.00
CA SER A 209 17.17 -4.70 -2.00
C SER A 209 16.82 -3.87 -0.75
N PRO A 210 15.65 -4.11 -0.12
CA PRO A 210 15.27 -3.36 1.07
C PRO A 210 16.28 -3.61 2.20
N GLY A 211 16.46 -2.62 3.07
CA GLY A 211 17.39 -2.73 4.18
C GLY A 211 17.47 -1.47 5.02
N GLU A 212 18.53 -1.36 5.82
CA GLU A 212 18.70 -0.33 6.84
C GLU A 212 18.63 1.10 6.30
N SER A 213 19.05 1.30 5.05
CA SER A 213 19.00 2.61 4.39
C SER A 213 17.60 3.19 4.25
N MET A 214 16.55 2.38 4.39
CA MET A 214 15.16 2.83 4.34
C MET A 214 14.71 3.59 5.59
N TYR A 215 15.47 3.49 6.69
CA TYR A 215 15.13 4.12 7.97
C TYR A 215 15.65 5.55 8.11
N GLY A 216 16.44 6.03 7.14
CA GLY A 216 16.93 7.42 7.12
C GLY A 216 17.61 7.82 8.43
N SER A 217 17.09 8.87 9.09
CA SER A 217 17.65 9.37 10.35
C SER A 217 17.45 8.44 11.55
N ASP A 218 16.58 7.42 11.46
CA ASP A 218 16.36 6.43 12.51
C ASP A 218 17.38 5.27 12.47
N ALA A 219 18.18 5.17 11.41
CA ALA A 219 19.15 4.09 11.21
C ALA A 219 20.14 3.91 12.39
N PRO A 220 20.71 4.97 13.01
CA PRO A 220 21.57 4.81 14.19
C PRO A 220 20.85 4.21 15.40
N ALA A 221 19.61 4.62 15.66
CA ALA A 221 18.80 4.09 16.75
C ALA A 221 18.46 2.61 16.51
N LEU A 222 18.15 2.25 15.26
CA LEU A 222 17.95 0.86 14.85
C LEU A 222 19.21 0.03 15.05
N ARG A 223 20.39 0.52 14.64
CA ARG A 223 21.68 -0.18 14.82
C ARG A 223 22.05 -0.44 16.27
N ALA A 224 21.57 0.39 17.20
CA ALA A 224 21.80 0.21 18.63
C ALA A 224 20.95 -0.92 19.24
N LEU A 225 19.95 -1.44 18.51
CA LEU A 225 19.09 -2.52 19.01
C LEU A 225 19.80 -3.89 18.95
N PRO A 226 19.43 -4.83 19.84
CA PRO A 226 19.90 -6.21 19.76
C PRO A 226 19.61 -6.86 18.41
N GLY A 227 20.56 -7.63 17.91
CA GLY A 227 20.42 -8.36 16.65
C GLY A 227 20.65 -7.51 15.39
N ALA A 228 21.30 -6.35 15.49
CA ALA A 228 21.66 -5.51 14.33
C ALA A 228 22.47 -6.28 13.28
N ASP A 229 23.36 -7.18 13.69
CA ASP A 229 24.16 -8.03 12.81
C ASP A 229 23.56 -9.41 12.56
N ARG A 230 22.41 -9.73 13.18
CA ARG A 230 21.70 -11.00 12.96
C ARG A 230 20.72 -10.86 11.81
N TRP A 231 21.11 -11.40 10.66
CA TRP A 231 20.31 -11.41 9.45
C TRP A 231 19.27 -12.54 9.48
N LEU A 232 18.00 -12.18 9.36
CA LEU A 232 16.89 -13.11 9.12
C LEU A 232 16.82 -13.46 7.63
N TRP A 233 17.06 -12.46 6.79
CA TRP A 233 17.17 -12.60 5.35
C TRP A 233 18.20 -11.62 4.80
N LYS A 234 18.99 -12.06 3.83
CA LYS A 234 20.06 -11.25 3.22
C LYS A 234 20.01 -11.33 1.71
N ALA A 235 20.13 -10.18 1.07
CA ALA A 235 20.24 -10.06 -0.38
C ALA A 235 21.41 -9.14 -0.74
N ALA A 236 21.65 -8.96 -2.05
CA ALA A 236 22.65 -8.02 -2.51
C ALA A 236 22.29 -6.60 -2.05
N GLY A 237 23.15 -6.00 -1.22
CA GLY A 237 23.04 -4.61 -0.77
C GLY A 237 21.96 -4.34 0.29
N GLY A 238 21.33 -5.36 0.88
CA GLY A 238 20.27 -5.19 1.87
C GLY A 238 19.84 -6.50 2.53
N GLY A 239 18.74 -6.44 3.26
CA GLY A 239 18.15 -7.59 3.94
C GLY A 239 17.22 -7.16 5.07
N LEU A 240 16.79 -8.14 5.85
CA LEU A 240 16.03 -7.97 7.08
C LEU A 240 16.86 -8.49 8.25
N THR A 241 17.12 -7.63 9.24
CA THR A 241 17.81 -8.02 10.47
C THR A 241 16.82 -8.14 11.62
N GLU A 242 17.21 -8.84 12.68
CA GLU A 242 16.44 -8.88 13.92
C GLU A 242 16.18 -7.48 14.49
N ALA A 243 17.17 -6.59 14.46
CA ALA A 243 17.00 -5.22 14.93
C ALA A 243 15.89 -4.47 14.20
N MET A 244 15.70 -4.69 12.89
CA MET A 244 14.60 -4.11 12.12
C MET A 244 13.24 -4.60 12.61
N VAL A 245 13.12 -5.89 12.97
CA VAL A 245 11.89 -6.45 13.54
C VAL A 245 11.60 -5.82 14.90
N ARG A 246 12.62 -5.71 15.77
CA ARG A 246 12.46 -5.07 17.09
C ARG A 246 12.11 -3.59 16.96
N PHE A 247 12.74 -2.88 16.02
CA PHE A 247 12.43 -1.48 15.73
C PHE A 247 10.97 -1.31 15.28
N ALA A 248 10.49 -2.20 14.40
CA ALA A 248 9.12 -2.17 13.92
C ALA A 248 8.10 -2.26 15.08
N VAL A 249 8.35 -3.08 16.10
CA VAL A 249 7.48 -3.19 17.29
C VAL A 249 7.59 -1.96 18.18
N ARG A 250 8.81 -1.54 18.50
CA ARG A 250 9.07 -0.48 19.49
C ARG A 250 8.72 0.92 18.99
N SER A 251 8.92 1.18 17.71
CA SER A 251 8.88 2.53 17.14
C SER A 251 7.81 2.71 16.06
N GLU A 252 7.37 1.62 15.41
CA GLU A 252 6.48 1.70 14.24
C GLU A 252 5.13 1.01 14.45
N MET A 253 4.79 0.63 15.68
CA MET A 253 3.53 -0.03 16.06
C MET A 253 3.23 -1.36 15.33
N ALA A 254 4.25 -2.14 14.93
CA ALA A 254 4.00 -3.48 14.41
C ALA A 254 3.42 -4.39 15.51
N ARG A 255 2.33 -5.11 15.21
CA ARG A 255 1.62 -5.99 16.15
C ARG A 255 1.39 -7.40 15.59
N SER A 256 1.80 -7.65 14.36
CA SER A 256 1.64 -8.93 13.67
C SER A 256 2.84 -9.22 12.79
N VAL A 257 3.00 -10.50 12.40
CA VAL A 257 4.00 -10.89 11.40
C VAL A 257 3.77 -10.14 10.08
N GLU A 258 2.52 -9.91 9.70
CA GLU A 258 2.15 -9.15 8.51
C GLU A 258 2.65 -7.69 8.56
N ASP A 259 2.52 -7.01 9.70
CA ASP A 259 2.99 -5.62 9.83
C ASP A 259 4.49 -5.52 9.49
N VAL A 260 5.28 -6.50 9.92
CA VAL A 260 6.72 -6.55 9.68
C VAL A 260 7.03 -6.99 8.24
N LEU A 261 6.52 -8.14 7.81
CA LEU A 261 6.92 -8.78 6.55
C LEU A 261 6.24 -8.18 5.32
N ALA A 262 5.05 -7.62 5.45
CA ALA A 262 4.37 -6.94 4.36
C ALA A 262 4.60 -5.42 4.40
N ARG A 263 4.41 -4.78 5.55
CA ARG A 263 4.28 -3.30 5.59
C ARG A 263 5.60 -2.57 5.87
N ARG A 264 6.47 -3.09 6.75
CA ARG A 264 7.78 -2.46 7.06
C ARG A 264 8.89 -2.91 6.12
N SER A 265 9.09 -4.23 5.97
CA SER A 265 10.16 -4.80 5.13
C SER A 265 9.76 -4.99 3.66
N ARG A 266 8.46 -5.07 3.37
CA ARG A 266 7.88 -5.29 2.03
C ARG A 266 8.19 -6.64 1.38
N LEU A 267 8.77 -7.58 2.13
CA LEU A 267 9.13 -8.90 1.61
C LEU A 267 7.93 -9.65 1.03
N LEU A 268 6.73 -9.54 1.62
CA LEU A 268 5.54 -10.18 1.05
C LEU A 268 5.26 -9.75 -0.39
N PHE A 269 5.43 -8.46 -0.69
CA PHE A 269 5.22 -7.91 -2.02
C PHE A 269 6.37 -8.23 -2.98
N LEU A 270 7.58 -8.47 -2.48
CA LEU A 270 8.76 -8.74 -3.30
C LEU A 270 8.93 -10.22 -3.65
N ASP A 271 8.66 -11.08 -2.67
CA ASP A 271 8.77 -12.53 -2.79
C ASP A 271 7.98 -13.20 -1.64
N ALA A 272 6.77 -13.66 -1.96
CA ALA A 272 5.86 -14.22 -0.97
C ALA A 272 6.38 -15.54 -0.36
N ARG A 273 7.22 -16.30 -1.10
CA ARG A 273 7.82 -17.54 -0.58
C ARG A 273 8.89 -17.23 0.47
N VAL A 274 9.75 -16.26 0.18
CA VAL A 274 10.76 -15.78 1.15
C VAL A 274 10.07 -15.21 2.38
N ALA A 275 9.04 -14.38 2.21
CA ALA A 275 8.31 -13.84 3.33
C ALA A 275 7.70 -14.96 4.20
N ALA A 276 7.01 -15.93 3.59
CA ALA A 276 6.41 -17.05 4.30
C ALA A 276 7.43 -17.89 5.09
N SER A 277 8.66 -18.07 4.58
CA SER A 277 9.69 -18.85 5.29
C SER A 277 10.23 -18.14 6.53
N LEU A 278 10.04 -16.83 6.66
CA LEU A 278 10.48 -16.04 7.82
C LEU A 278 9.41 -15.90 8.91
N ALA A 279 8.20 -16.43 8.69
CA ALA A 279 7.03 -16.19 9.54
C ALA A 279 7.27 -16.59 11.01
N ASP A 280 7.80 -17.79 11.26
CA ASP A 280 8.00 -18.29 12.63
C ASP A 280 9.12 -17.52 13.36
N GLU A 281 10.18 -17.16 12.64
CA GLU A 281 11.30 -16.43 13.23
C GLU A 281 10.91 -15.00 13.61
N VAL A 282 10.15 -14.32 12.73
CA VAL A 282 9.58 -13.00 13.03
C VAL A 282 8.57 -13.10 14.17
N ALA A 283 7.68 -14.09 14.17
CA ALA A 283 6.71 -14.29 15.26
C ALA A 283 7.40 -14.52 16.61
N THR A 284 8.51 -15.26 16.63
CA THR A 284 9.32 -15.47 17.83
C THR A 284 9.89 -14.14 18.35
N LEU A 285 10.39 -13.28 17.47
CA LEU A 285 10.88 -11.95 17.86
C LEU A 285 9.77 -11.02 18.33
N LEU A 286 8.59 -11.05 17.69
CA LEU A 286 7.41 -10.31 18.14
C LEU A 286 7.01 -10.73 19.56
N ALA A 287 7.00 -12.04 19.86
CA ALA A 287 6.69 -12.56 21.19
C ALA A 287 7.69 -12.13 22.27
N GLN A 288 8.95 -11.88 21.90
CA GLN A 288 9.97 -11.37 22.82
C GLN A 288 9.82 -9.86 23.08
N GLU A 289 9.24 -9.12 22.15
CA GLU A 289 9.08 -7.66 22.21
C GLU A 289 7.73 -7.22 22.79
N MET A 290 6.71 -8.07 22.68
CA MET A 290 5.36 -7.79 23.13
C MET A 290 5.13 -8.38 24.52
N ALA A 291 4.39 -7.66 25.37
CA ALA A 291 3.97 -8.17 26.68
C ALA A 291 3.04 -9.39 26.56
N ASP A 292 2.70 -9.99 27.70
CA ASP A 292 1.89 -11.21 27.78
C ASP A 292 0.60 -11.13 26.94
N GLY A 293 0.37 -12.16 26.11
CA GLY A 293 -0.86 -12.32 25.31
C GLY A 293 -0.67 -12.33 23.79
N PHE A 294 0.54 -12.12 23.26
CA PHE A 294 0.80 -12.30 21.83
C PHE A 294 0.87 -13.79 21.45
N ASP A 295 -0.06 -14.24 20.60
CA ASP A 295 -0.04 -15.60 20.05
C ASP A 295 0.85 -15.67 18.80
N ALA A 296 2.12 -16.01 19.02
CA ALA A 296 3.11 -16.14 17.95
C ALA A 296 2.71 -17.18 16.90
N ARG A 297 2.13 -18.30 17.33
CA ARG A 297 1.73 -19.38 16.43
C ARG A 297 0.59 -18.92 15.52
N ALA A 298 -0.46 -18.33 16.09
CA ALA A 298 -1.58 -17.83 15.31
C ALA A 298 -1.16 -16.70 14.35
N SER A 299 -0.27 -15.79 14.79
CA SER A 299 0.24 -14.72 13.93
C SER A 299 1.02 -15.27 12.73
N ALA A 300 1.91 -16.24 12.95
CA ALA A 300 2.69 -16.88 11.89
C ALA A 300 1.80 -17.70 10.93
N GLU A 301 0.81 -18.43 11.46
CA GLU A 301 -0.14 -19.21 10.67
C GLU A 301 -1.00 -18.32 9.78
N SER A 302 -1.60 -17.26 10.34
CA SER A 302 -2.38 -16.28 9.59
C SER A 302 -1.56 -15.64 8.47
N PHE A 303 -0.29 -15.29 8.76
CA PHE A 303 0.58 -14.71 7.75
C PHE A 303 0.94 -15.70 6.64
N ARG A 304 1.18 -16.98 6.94
CA ARG A 304 1.42 -18.00 5.90
C ARG A 304 0.22 -18.18 4.98
N LEU A 305 -1.00 -18.16 5.52
CA LEU A 305 -2.22 -18.22 4.70
C LEU A 305 -2.33 -17.01 3.78
N LEU A 306 -2.04 -15.81 4.29
CA LEU A 306 -1.97 -14.60 3.47
C LEU A 306 -0.87 -14.71 2.40
N ALA A 307 0.35 -15.10 2.76
CA ALA A 307 1.46 -15.21 1.83
C ALA A 307 1.19 -16.25 0.72
N ALA A 308 0.44 -17.32 1.02
CA ALA A 308 0.02 -18.28 0.01
C ALA A 308 -0.91 -17.64 -1.04
N SER A 309 -1.82 -16.73 -0.66
CA SER A 309 -2.71 -16.07 -1.63
C SER A 309 -1.95 -15.17 -2.61
N TYR A 310 -0.81 -14.61 -2.20
CA TYR A 310 0.09 -13.79 -3.02
C TYR A 310 0.86 -14.60 -4.08
N LEU A 311 0.69 -15.93 -4.11
CA LEU A 311 1.25 -16.83 -5.12
C LEU A 311 0.18 -17.44 -6.03
N VAL A 312 -1.10 -17.20 -5.76
CA VAL A 312 -2.21 -17.77 -6.54
C VAL A 312 -2.45 -16.93 -7.78
N LEU A 313 -2.27 -17.54 -8.95
CA LEU A 313 -2.63 -16.97 -10.24
C LEU A 313 -3.78 -17.79 -10.85
N PRO A 314 -4.92 -17.17 -11.20
CA PRO A 314 -6.10 -17.84 -11.76
C PRO A 314 -5.91 -18.33 -13.21
#